data_AF-A0A034V1Z2-F1
#
_entry.id   AF-A0A034V1Z2-F1
#
_cell.length_a   1.000
_cell.length_b   1.000
_cell.length_c   1.000
_cell.angle_alpha   90.00
_cell.angle_beta   90.00
_cell.angle_gamma   90.00
#
_symmetry.space_group_name_H-M   'P 1'
#
loop_
_entity.id
_entity.type
_entity.pdbx_description
1 polymer ?
#
loop_
_entity_poly.entity_id
_entity_poly.type
_entity_poly.pdbx_seq_one_letter_code
_entity_poly.pdbx_strand_id
1 'polypeptide(L)'
;FYNAYSNLKVVQWSIWYAVSLCGYLQIIMYMQVLWIEIKPNMEIAWNGAVDAVLTALAALMALAAGYIHAGRLKPLQSLLVLSIFAAMEGAAILLCCRTSNIYISYVGYILFGAFFAFSITVASAEVA
;
A
#
# COMPACT_ATOMS: atom_id res chain seq x y z
N PHE A 1 -11.84 23.46 -9.11
CA PHE A 1 -10.37 23.29 -9.02
C PHE A 1 -9.71 24.36 -8.16
N TYR A 2 -9.66 25.64 -8.56
CA TYR A 2 -9.02 26.71 -7.77
C TYR A 2 -9.48 26.74 -6.30
N ASN A 3 -10.79 26.84 -6.06
CA ASN A 3 -11.37 26.87 -4.70
C ASN A 3 -11.05 25.63 -3.84
N ALA A 4 -10.82 24.46 -4.46
CA ALA A 4 -10.50 23.23 -3.73
C ALA A 4 -9.04 23.24 -3.24
N TYR A 5 -8.11 23.66 -4.11
CA TYR A 5 -6.68 23.68 -3.80
C TYR A 5 -6.22 24.96 -3.08
N SER A 6 -7.13 25.90 -2.81
CA SER A 6 -6.94 26.94 -1.79
C SER A 6 -7.02 26.39 -0.35
N ASN A 7 -7.60 25.20 -0.16
CA ASN A 7 -7.68 24.55 1.13
C ASN A 7 -6.43 23.70 1.40
N LEU A 8 -5.62 24.11 2.39
CA LEU A 8 -4.39 23.39 2.77
C LEU A 8 -4.63 21.93 3.16
N LYS A 9 -5.80 21.60 3.72
CA LYS A 9 -6.16 20.22 4.05
C LYS A 9 -6.25 19.36 2.78
N VAL A 10 -6.92 19.87 1.74
CA VAL A 10 -7.06 19.17 0.45
C VAL A 10 -5.69 18.98 -0.19
N VAL A 11 -4.86 20.03 -0.22
CA VAL A 11 -3.49 19.96 -0.75
C VAL A 11 -2.67 18.89 -0.02
N GLN A 12 -2.69 18.88 1.31
CA GLN A 12 -1.97 17.92 2.13
C GLN A 12 -2.36 16.48 1.81
N TRP A 13 -3.67 16.19 1.72
CA TRP A 13 -4.16 14.85 1.43
C TRP A 13 -3.94 14.43 -0.01
N SER A 14 -3.97 15.36 -0.97
CA SER A 14 -3.59 15.10 -2.36
C SER A 14 -2.11 14.73 -2.49
N ILE A 15 -1.23 15.36 -1.71
CA ILE A 15 0.20 14.99 -1.69
C ILE A 15 0.38 13.58 -1.14
N TRP A 16 -0.28 13.25 -0.02
CA TRP A 16 -0.26 11.88 0.53
C TRP A 16 -0.72 10.85 -0.50
N TYR A 17 -1.86 11.09 -1.13
CA TYR A 17 -2.38 10.21 -2.17
C TYR A 17 -1.38 10.04 -3.33
N ALA A 18 -0.84 11.13 -3.87
CA ALA A 18 0.06 11.10 -5.02
C ALA A 18 1.37 10.36 -4.71
N VAL A 19 1.98 10.64 -3.55
CA VAL A 19 3.22 9.98 -3.11
C VAL A 19 2.99 8.49 -2.87
N SER A 20 1.92 8.11 -2.16
CA SER A 20 1.59 6.71 -1.91
C SER A 20 1.34 5.95 -3.21
N LEU A 21 0.55 6.50 -4.13
CA LEU A 21 0.26 5.85 -5.41
C LEU A 21 1.51 5.70 -6.27
N CYS A 22 2.33 6.73 -6.37
CA CYS A 22 3.60 6.68 -7.10
C CYS A 22 4.54 5.61 -6.52
N GLY A 23 4.72 5.61 -5.19
CA GLY A 23 5.53 4.61 -4.49
C GLY A 23 5.01 3.19 -4.73
N TYR A 24 3.70 2.97 -4.62
CA TYR A 24 3.08 1.68 -4.91
C TYR A 24 3.37 1.19 -6.32
N LEU A 25 3.17 2.04 -7.33
CA LEU A 25 3.45 1.70 -8.73
C LEU A 25 4.93 1.34 -8.96
N GLN A 26 5.86 2.05 -8.30
CA GLN A 26 7.27 1.73 -8.38
C GLN A 26 7.60 0.38 -7.74
N ILE A 27 7.00 0.09 -6.58
CA ILE A 27 7.24 -1.14 -5.83
C ILE A 27 6.68 -2.36 -6.56
N ILE A 28 5.46 -2.32 -7.11
CA ILE A 28 4.89 -3.48 -7.83
C ILE A 28 5.76 -3.86 -9.04
N MET A 29 6.34 -2.88 -9.73
CA MET A 29 7.25 -3.14 -10.85
C MET A 29 8.59 -3.68 -10.38
N TYR A 30 9.15 -3.10 -9.31
CA TYR A 30 10.40 -3.57 -8.70
C TYR A 30 10.30 -5.01 -8.21
N MET A 31 9.17 -5.40 -7.59
CA MET A 31 9.01 -6.73 -7.00
C MET A 31 9.09 -7.86 -8.04
N GLN A 32 8.62 -7.62 -9.28
CA GLN A 32 8.77 -8.60 -10.36
C GLN A 32 10.24 -8.87 -10.68
N VAL A 33 11.08 -7.84 -10.72
CA VAL A 33 12.52 -7.96 -10.94
C VAL A 33 13.19 -8.63 -9.73
N LEU A 34 12.82 -8.22 -8.51
CA LEU A 34 13.36 -8.80 -7.28
C LEU A 34 13.11 -10.31 -7.18
N TRP A 35 11.94 -10.79 -7.59
CA TRP A 35 11.64 -12.23 -7.56
C TRP A 35 12.48 -13.04 -8.53
N ILE A 36 12.84 -12.47 -9.69
CA ILE A 36 13.78 -13.08 -10.64
C ILE A 36 15.17 -13.17 -10.00
N GLU A 37 15.64 -12.12 -9.34
CA GLU A 37 16.93 -12.13 -8.62
C GLU A 37 16.97 -13.16 -7.49
N ILE A 38 15.88 -13.27 -6.71
CA ILE A 38 15.80 -14.24 -5.60
C ILE A 38 15.77 -15.68 -6.13
N LYS A 39 15.07 -15.96 -7.23
CA LYS A 39 14.92 -17.31 -7.78
C LYS A 39 14.82 -17.30 -9.31
N PRO A 40 15.96 -17.25 -10.04
CA PRO A 40 15.98 -17.04 -11.49
C PRO A 40 15.47 -18.23 -12.32
N ASN A 41 15.65 -19.46 -11.82
CA ASN A 41 15.27 -20.69 -12.53
C ASN A 41 14.02 -21.34 -11.90
N MET A 42 12.94 -20.57 -11.76
CA MET A 42 11.71 -21.07 -11.17
C MET A 42 10.90 -21.90 -12.16
N GLU A 43 10.69 -23.19 -11.85
CA GLU A 43 9.85 -24.08 -12.70
C GLU A 43 8.38 -23.65 -12.71
N ILE A 44 7.85 -23.19 -11.56
CA ILE A 44 6.47 -22.72 -11.42
C ILE A 44 6.45 -21.39 -10.67
N ALA A 45 6.07 -20.32 -11.37
CA ALA A 45 5.91 -18.99 -10.79
C ALA A 45 4.52 -18.82 -10.16
N TRP A 46 4.49 -18.39 -8.89
CA TRP A 46 3.25 -18.17 -8.14
C TRP A 46 2.77 -16.72 -8.15
N ASN A 47 3.39 -15.85 -8.94
CA ASN A 47 3.12 -14.40 -8.97
C ASN A 47 1.64 -14.09 -9.16
N GLY A 48 0.96 -14.78 -10.09
CA GLY A 48 -0.47 -14.57 -10.32
C GLY A 48 -1.36 -14.98 -9.14
N ALA A 49 -1.02 -16.06 -8.44
CA ALA A 49 -1.74 -16.46 -7.23
C ALA A 49 -1.49 -15.46 -6.09
N VAL A 50 -0.26 -14.95 -5.98
CA VAL A 50 0.14 -13.92 -5.03
C VAL A 50 -0.63 -12.62 -5.29
N ASP A 51 -0.74 -12.18 -6.55
CA ASP A 51 -1.52 -10.99 -6.94
C ASP A 51 -3.02 -11.17 -6.67
N ALA A 52 -3.56 -12.38 -6.86
CA ALA A 52 -4.96 -12.68 -6.55
C ALA A 52 -5.23 -12.60 -5.03
N VAL A 53 -4.36 -13.20 -4.21
CA VAL A 53 -4.46 -13.12 -2.74
C VAL A 53 -4.29 -11.68 -2.27
N LEU A 54 -3.32 -10.96 -2.81
CA LEU A 54 -3.14 -9.53 -2.56
C LEU A 54 -4.41 -8.75 -2.89
N THR A 55 -5.01 -8.97 -4.06
CA THR A 55 -6.22 -8.26 -4.49
C THR A 55 -7.38 -8.52 -3.52
N ALA A 56 -7.59 -9.77 -3.12
CA ALA A 56 -8.63 -10.12 -2.14
C ALA A 56 -8.39 -9.45 -0.78
N LEU A 57 -7.16 -9.46 -0.28
CA LEU A 57 -6.82 -8.84 1.00
C LEU A 57 -6.89 -7.31 0.93
N ALA A 58 -6.44 -6.72 -0.17
CA ALA A 58 -6.55 -5.28 -0.45
C ALA A 58 -8.01 -4.83 -0.44
N ALA A 59 -8.93 -5.62 -1.02
CA ALA A 59 -10.36 -5.33 -0.96
C ALA A 59 -10.89 -5.33 0.48
N LEU A 60 -10.50 -6.31 1.31
CA LEU A 60 -10.87 -6.34 2.73
C LEU A 60 -10.32 -5.12 3.49
N MET A 61 -9.07 -4.74 3.24
CA MET A 61 -8.43 -3.59 3.86
C MET A 61 -9.06 -2.26 3.44
N ALA A 62 -9.44 -2.12 2.17
CA ALA A 62 -10.17 -0.94 1.68
C ALA A 62 -11.57 -0.84 2.32
N LEU A 63 -12.30 -1.96 2.46
CA LEU A 63 -13.57 -1.98 3.18
C LEU A 63 -13.41 -1.61 4.66
N ALA A 64 -12.38 -2.15 5.32
CA ALA A 64 -12.06 -1.82 6.70
C ALA A 64 -11.72 -0.32 6.85
N ALA A 65 -10.92 0.24 5.94
CA ALA A 65 -10.62 1.67 5.89
C ALA A 65 -11.89 2.51 5.76
N GLY A 66 -12.77 2.19 4.81
CA GLY A 66 -14.04 2.88 4.63
C GLY A 66 -14.93 2.83 5.87
N TYR A 67 -15.04 1.65 6.52
CA TYR A 67 -15.85 1.49 7.73
C TYR A 67 -15.29 2.23 8.95
N ILE A 68 -13.98 2.22 9.14
CA ILE A 68 -13.32 2.93 10.23
C ILE A 68 -13.35 4.45 9.99
N HIS A 69 -13.18 4.87 8.74
CA HIS A 69 -13.15 6.28 8.37
C HIS A 69 -14.54 6.93 8.35
N ALA A 70 -15.63 6.18 8.17
CA ALA A 70 -17.03 6.64 8.19
C ALA A 70 -17.48 7.24 9.56
N GLY A 71 -16.91 8.37 9.93
CA GLY A 71 -17.28 9.18 11.11
C GLY A 71 -16.51 8.89 12.39
N ARG A 72 -15.53 7.98 12.41
CA ARG A 72 -14.79 7.63 13.65
C ARG A 72 -13.38 8.19 13.76
N LEU A 73 -12.78 8.67 12.66
CA LEU A 73 -11.43 9.22 12.66
C LEU A 73 -11.45 10.74 12.51
N LYS A 74 -10.81 11.44 13.45
CA LYS A 74 -10.45 12.86 13.28
C LYS A 74 -9.21 12.97 12.38
N PRO A 75 -8.96 14.11 11.70
CA PRO A 75 -7.84 14.26 10.77
C PRO A 75 -6.47 13.89 11.35
N LEU A 76 -6.20 14.24 12.62
CA LEU A 76 -4.95 13.88 13.29
C LEU A 76 -4.82 12.36 13.50
N GLN A 77 -5.92 11.66 13.78
CA GLN A 77 -5.94 10.22 13.95
C GLN A 77 -5.74 9.53 12.60
N SER A 78 -6.34 10.04 11.52
CA SER A 78 -6.08 9.56 10.15
C SER A 78 -4.59 9.65 9.81
N LEU A 79 -3.93 10.76 10.16
CA LEU A 79 -2.48 10.92 9.93
C LEU A 79 -1.63 9.94 10.74
N LEU A 80 -1.96 9.71 12.02
CA LEU A 80 -1.24 8.75 12.86
C LEU A 80 -1.39 7.32 12.32
N VAL A 81 -2.62 6.93 11.97
CA VAL A 81 -2.89 5.61 11.38
C VAL A 81 -2.10 5.46 10.09
N LEU A 82 -2.15 6.44 9.17
CA LEU A 82 -1.39 6.38 7.92
C LEU A 82 0.12 6.33 8.14
N SER A 83 0.63 7.02 9.15
CA SER A 83 2.06 6.95 9.48
C SER A 83 2.47 5.54 9.95
N ILE A 84 1.63 4.88 10.73
CA ILE A 84 1.86 3.50 11.17
C ILE A 84 1.80 2.55 9.97
N PHE A 85 0.79 2.68 9.11
CA PHE A 85 0.67 1.87 7.90
C PHE A 85 1.85 2.09 6.94
N ALA A 86 2.27 3.32 6.72
CA ALA A 86 3.45 3.63 5.91
C ALA A 86 4.74 3.02 6.51
N ALA A 87 4.90 3.03 7.84
CA ALA A 87 6.03 2.36 8.50
C ALA A 87 5.97 0.82 8.32
N MET A 88 4.79 0.23 8.41
CA MET A 88 4.59 -1.21 8.15
C MET A 88 4.85 -1.56 6.67
N GLU A 89 4.42 -0.73 5.73
CA GLU A 89 4.71 -0.84 4.30
C GLU A 89 6.24 -0.83 4.07
N GLY A 90 6.94 0.14 4.66
CA GLY A 90 8.40 0.21 4.59
C GLY A 90 9.10 -1.02 5.18
N ALA A 91 8.62 -1.52 6.33
CA ALA A 91 9.14 -2.73 6.95
C ALA A 91 8.89 -3.99 6.10
N ALA A 92 7.72 -4.09 5.47
CA ALA A 92 7.37 -5.20 4.58
C ALA A 92 8.28 -5.23 3.34
N ILE A 93 8.54 -4.07 2.73
CA ILE A 93 9.48 -3.97 1.60
C ILE A 93 10.90 -4.30 2.05
N LEU A 94 11.33 -3.79 3.20
CA LEU A 94 12.67 -4.10 3.72
C LEU A 94 12.86 -5.60 3.94
N LEU A 95 11.82 -6.29 4.44
CA LEU A 95 11.81 -7.75 4.55
C LEU A 95 11.98 -8.42 3.17
N CYS A 96 11.24 -7.95 2.15
CA CYS A 96 11.33 -8.45 0.78
C CYS A 96 12.74 -8.32 0.21
N CYS A 97 13.41 -7.18 0.43
CA CYS A 97 14.75 -6.92 -0.08
C CYS A 97 15.86 -7.68 0.65
N ARG A 98 15.60 -8.19 1.87
CA ARG A 98 16.60 -8.86 2.71
C ARG A 98 16.50 -10.38 2.72
N THR A 99 15.37 -10.93 2.28
CA THR A 99 15.16 -12.37 2.23
C THR A 99 15.75 -13.00 0.96
N SER A 100 16.33 -14.19 1.09
CA SER A 100 16.69 -15.07 -0.03
C SER A 100 15.60 -16.12 -0.32
N ASN A 101 14.52 -16.13 0.46
CA ASN A 101 13.38 -17.02 0.26
C ASN A 101 12.24 -16.27 -0.41
N ILE A 102 11.85 -16.73 -1.60
CA ILE A 102 10.78 -16.09 -2.38
C ILE A 102 9.42 -16.13 -1.67
N TYR A 103 9.10 -17.18 -0.91
CA TYR A 103 7.80 -17.26 -0.22
C TYR A 103 7.68 -16.18 0.86
N ILE A 104 8.78 -15.84 1.53
CA ILE A 104 8.82 -14.73 2.49
C ILE A 104 8.66 -13.40 1.73
N SER A 105 9.29 -13.25 0.57
CA SER A 105 9.13 -12.06 -0.29
C SER A 105 7.69 -11.92 -0.81
N TYR A 106 7.01 -13.00 -1.16
CA TYR A 106 5.60 -13.02 -1.53
C TYR A 106 4.70 -12.57 -0.37
N VAL A 107 4.92 -13.09 0.84
CA VAL A 107 4.15 -12.66 2.02
C VAL A 107 4.37 -11.18 2.31
N GLY A 108 5.62 -10.70 2.25
CA GLY A 108 5.93 -9.28 2.43
C GLY A 108 5.25 -8.39 1.38
N TYR A 109 5.23 -8.81 0.12
CA TYR A 109 4.51 -8.10 -0.95
C TYR A 109 3.00 -8.01 -0.70
N ILE A 110 2.38 -9.12 -0.30
CA ILE A 110 0.95 -9.18 0.01
C ILE A 110 0.62 -8.22 1.15
N LEU A 111 1.43 -8.22 2.23
CA LEU A 111 1.25 -7.32 3.36
C LEU A 111 1.42 -5.85 2.95
N PHE A 112 2.46 -5.54 2.17
CA PHE A 112 2.70 -4.21 1.64
C PHE A 112 1.47 -3.69 0.87
N GLY A 113 0.99 -4.44 -0.12
CA GLY A 113 -0.13 -3.99 -0.95
C GLY A 113 -1.45 -3.91 -0.18
N ALA A 114 -1.67 -4.80 0.80
CA ALA A 114 -2.84 -4.74 1.67
C ALA A 114 -2.84 -3.49 2.57
N PHE A 115 -1.70 -3.14 3.15
CA PHE A 115 -1.53 -1.91 3.92
C PHE A 115 -1.70 -0.67 3.05
N PHE A 116 -1.11 -0.67 1.85
CA PHE A 116 -1.31 0.39 0.87
C PHE A 116 -2.80 0.59 0.53
N ALA A 117 -3.56 -0.49 0.34
CA ALA A 117 -4.99 -0.41 0.02
C ALA A 117 -5.80 0.27 1.14
N PHE A 118 -5.45 0.02 2.40
CA PHE A 118 -6.00 0.77 3.52
C PHE A 118 -5.62 2.25 3.41
N SER A 119 -4.32 2.53 3.26
CA SER A 119 -3.75 3.87 3.25
C SER A 119 -4.36 4.76 2.17
N ILE A 120 -4.41 4.26 0.93
CA ILE A 120 -4.93 5.00 -0.22
C ILE A 120 -6.43 5.24 -0.10
N THR A 121 -7.19 4.32 0.53
CA THR A 121 -8.63 4.49 0.75
C THR A 121 -8.90 5.61 1.76
N VAL A 122 -8.16 5.66 2.87
CA VAL A 122 -8.27 6.75 3.85
C VAL A 122 -7.84 8.08 3.24
N ALA A 123 -6.71 8.12 2.51
CA ALA A 123 -6.25 9.33 1.84
C ALA A 123 -7.27 9.84 0.82
N SER A 124 -7.87 8.95 0.02
CA SER A 124 -8.92 9.29 -0.94
C SER A 124 -10.15 9.90 -0.25
N ALA A 125 -10.56 9.33 0.89
CA ALA A 125 -11.71 9.82 1.64
C ALA A 125 -11.47 11.19 2.29
N GLU A 126 -10.22 11.53 2.65
CA GLU A 126 -9.88 12.84 3.20
C GLU A 126 -9.67 13.93 2.13
N VAL A 127 -9.37 13.54 0.88
CA VAL A 127 -9.34 14.44 -0.28
C VAL A 127 -10.75 14.78 -0.77
N ALA A 128 -11.66 13.80 -0.73
CA ALA A 128 -13.05 13.92 -1.20
C ALA A 128 -13.90 14.85 -0.32
#